data_AF-A0A9Q0ZIQ8-F1
#
_entry.id   AF-A0A9Q0ZIQ8-F1
#
_cell.length_a   1.000
_cell.length_b   1.000
_cell.length_c   1.000
_cell.angle_alpha   90.00
_cell.angle_beta   90.00
_cell.angle_gamma   90.00
#
_symmetry.space_group_name_H-M   'P 1'
#
loop_
_entity.id
_entity.type
_entity.pdbx_description
1 polymer ?
#
loop_
_entity_poly.entity_id
_entity_poly.type
_entity_poly.pdbx_seq_one_letter_code
_entity_poly.pdbx_strand_id
1 'polypeptide(L)'
;MSRSFRAPAPSSNLSKTLLAAIQISEVGWDGDPPYPPDQFLLLLEPKEVFPLLVRKRRKKRETNSVEELVVVKNDKEKRRTRSEKEYEELHSFHQTESHVPVMLGEVVDVFSSLTLRSFIDCTLGAAGHSSAIIKGHPELECYVGMDVDPVAHAKARAHIDALLHSTHSSLKPHLLFKNFKYIKSVVGEIDDDYNLLSSGVDGILMDLGMSSMQVNNPQRGFSVLANGPLDMRMDPRASVKAKDILNYWPDDEVGRILREYGEESNWRWLQKKIVQARQQGGLHSTGELRDLIQGATHGTKGGRQGWIKTATRVFQALRIAVNDELNTLEKSLHACFECLVPGGRLAVISFHSLEDRIVKQTFLKIIEGNEGDGDVVEEEAGKRDLRKMRNDVNEKETWIRQMVQGQSGIILTKRPITPSEEEERLNRRCRSAKLRVIEKIR
;
A
#
# COMPACT_ATOMS: atom_id res chain seq x y z
N MET A 1 72.98 2.99 20.59
CA MET A 1 73.24 3.18 22.03
C MET A 1 71.88 3.36 22.70
N SER A 2 71.11 2.34 23.07
CA SER A 2 71.27 1.29 24.11
C SER A 2 71.35 1.81 25.55
N ARG A 3 70.61 1.09 26.43
CA ARG A 3 70.45 1.16 27.90
C ARG A 3 69.25 1.99 28.37
N SER A 4 68.11 1.45 28.84
CA SER A 4 67.71 0.24 29.61
C SER A 4 67.92 0.31 31.13
N PHE A 5 66.92 -0.25 31.84
CA PHE A 5 66.83 -0.65 33.26
C PHE A 5 66.45 0.45 34.28
N ARG A 6 65.58 0.24 35.29
CA ARG A 6 64.74 -0.90 35.77
C ARG A 6 63.75 -0.33 36.81
N ALA A 7 62.58 -0.96 36.95
CA ALA A 7 61.65 -0.74 38.07
C ALA A 7 62.18 -1.31 39.40
N PRO A 8 61.46 -1.04 40.51
CA PRO A 8 60.83 -2.16 41.20
C PRO A 8 59.35 -1.93 41.57
N ALA A 9 58.62 -3.03 41.65
CA ALA A 9 57.24 -3.21 42.12
C ALA A 9 57.25 -3.72 43.59
N PRO A 10 56.21 -4.39 44.15
CA PRO A 10 54.74 -4.26 44.09
C PRO A 10 54.06 -4.35 45.49
N SER A 11 52.72 -4.18 45.56
CA SER A 11 51.83 -4.92 46.49
C SER A 11 50.44 -5.08 45.83
N SER A 12 50.06 -6.26 45.34
CA SER A 12 49.37 -7.39 46.01
C SER A 12 47.95 -7.01 46.48
N ASN A 13 46.84 -7.56 45.98
CA ASN A 13 46.45 -8.98 45.92
C ASN A 13 45.24 -9.14 44.97
N LEU A 14 45.29 -10.07 43.99
CA LEU A 14 44.68 -11.43 44.01
C LEU A 14 43.12 -11.39 44.01
N SER A 15 42.37 -12.14 43.19
CA SER A 15 42.71 -13.37 42.46
C SER A 15 41.54 -13.81 41.55
N LYS A 16 41.89 -14.15 40.29
CA LYS A 16 41.57 -15.38 39.52
C LYS A 16 40.07 -15.69 39.23
N THR A 17 39.66 -16.23 38.08
CA THR A 17 40.29 -17.21 37.16
C THR A 17 39.48 -17.14 35.84
N LEU A 18 40.04 -16.69 34.70
CA LEU A 18 40.82 -17.39 33.67
C LEU A 18 39.99 -18.24 32.67
N LEU A 19 39.97 -17.72 31.43
CA LEU A 19 39.86 -18.43 30.15
C LEU A 19 41.08 -19.32 29.89
N ALA A 20 40.87 -20.44 29.18
CA ALA A 20 41.69 -20.95 28.06
C ALA A 20 40.99 -22.24 27.53
N ALA A 21 40.49 -22.35 26.31
CA ALA A 21 41.10 -22.28 24.96
C ALA A 21 41.37 -23.68 24.36
N ILE A 22 41.37 -23.72 23.00
CA ILE A 22 42.00 -24.68 22.07
C ILE A 22 41.05 -25.67 21.32
N GLN A 23 40.59 -25.21 20.14
CA GLN A 23 40.92 -25.69 18.78
C GLN A 23 41.41 -27.15 18.58
N ILE A 24 40.61 -27.99 17.90
CA ILE A 24 41.06 -29.18 17.13
C ILE A 24 40.27 -29.28 15.80
N SER A 25 40.98 -29.80 14.82
CA SER A 25 40.85 -29.95 13.37
C SER A 25 39.68 -30.75 12.78
N GLU A 26 39.53 -30.54 11.47
CA GLU A 26 38.90 -31.35 10.41
C GLU A 26 38.73 -32.85 10.68
N VAL A 27 37.51 -33.35 10.48
CA VAL A 27 37.22 -34.67 9.89
C VAL A 27 35.85 -34.57 9.20
N GLY A 28 35.78 -34.85 7.90
CA GLY A 28 34.54 -34.95 7.16
C GLY A 28 33.84 -36.28 7.44
N TRP A 29 32.51 -36.25 7.54
CA TRP A 29 31.65 -37.43 7.42
C TRP A 29 30.37 -37.03 6.66
N ASP A 30 30.12 -37.80 5.61
CA ASP A 30 28.91 -37.86 4.79
C ASP A 30 27.67 -38.21 5.63
N GLY A 31 26.52 -37.67 5.26
CA GLY A 31 25.21 -38.16 5.72
C GLY A 31 24.11 -37.10 5.71
N ASP A 32 23.18 -37.21 4.77
CA ASP A 32 21.94 -36.45 4.72
C ASP A 32 21.09 -36.66 6.00
N PRO A 33 20.51 -35.60 6.60
CA PRO A 33 19.49 -35.75 7.62
C PRO A 33 18.09 -35.93 7.00
N PRO A 34 17.27 -36.89 7.48
CA PRO A 34 15.92 -37.10 6.98
C PRO A 34 14.90 -36.18 7.70
N TYR A 35 14.34 -35.20 6.96
CA TYR A 35 13.01 -34.55 7.14
C TYR A 35 12.63 -33.89 8.52
N PRO A 36 11.59 -33.02 8.58
CA PRO A 36 11.62 -31.74 9.29
C PRO A 36 10.79 -31.74 10.59
N PRO A 37 10.95 -30.73 11.49
CA PRO A 37 10.03 -30.55 12.60
C PRO A 37 9.05 -29.39 12.38
N ASP A 38 7.87 -29.74 11.86
CA ASP A 38 6.62 -29.13 12.31
C ASP A 38 6.20 -29.83 13.61
N GLN A 39 5.49 -29.11 14.49
CA GLN A 39 5.03 -29.48 15.85
C GLN A 39 6.02 -29.17 16.97
N PHE A 40 5.77 -28.08 17.70
CA PHE A 40 5.74 -28.10 19.17
C PHE A 40 4.95 -26.88 19.66
N LEU A 41 3.69 -27.12 20.02
CA LEU A 41 2.84 -26.21 20.77
C LEU A 41 2.18 -27.09 21.83
N LEU A 42 2.59 -26.94 23.10
CA LEU A 42 1.73 -26.99 24.30
C LEU A 42 2.55 -27.05 25.60
N LEU A 43 1.97 -26.40 26.62
CA LEU A 43 2.21 -26.52 28.07
C LEU A 43 3.35 -25.72 28.71
N LEU A 44 3.02 -24.51 29.20
CA LEU A 44 3.41 -24.08 30.55
C LEU A 44 2.28 -23.23 31.18
N GLU A 45 1.72 -23.73 32.28
CA GLU A 45 0.73 -23.08 33.15
C GLU A 45 1.35 -22.04 34.12
N PRO A 46 0.53 -21.17 34.78
CA PRO A 46 0.99 -19.92 35.38
C PRO A 46 1.13 -20.00 36.91
N LYS A 47 2.23 -19.48 37.47
CA LYS A 47 2.33 -19.05 38.88
C LYS A 47 3.35 -17.91 39.02
N GLU A 48 2.91 -16.74 39.47
CA GLU A 48 3.06 -16.30 40.86
C GLU A 48 2.65 -14.81 41.03
N VAL A 49 1.93 -14.58 42.12
CA VAL A 49 1.29 -13.33 42.54
C VAL A 49 2.19 -12.67 43.58
N PHE A 50 2.53 -11.39 43.40
CA PHE A 50 3.16 -10.56 44.45
C PHE A 50 2.14 -9.61 45.10
N PRO A 51 2.14 -9.44 46.44
CA PRO A 51 1.13 -8.65 47.14
C PRO A 51 1.46 -7.16 47.20
N LEU A 52 0.46 -6.32 46.93
CA LEU A 52 0.50 -4.86 47.07
C LEU A 52 0.18 -4.43 48.50
N LEU A 53 1.08 -3.60 49.06
CA LEU A 53 0.96 -2.92 50.34
C LEU A 53 -0.25 -1.97 50.40
N VAL A 54 -1.12 -2.17 51.38
CA VAL A 54 -2.23 -1.26 51.72
C VAL A 54 -1.74 -0.18 52.69
N ARG A 55 -1.83 1.10 52.29
CA ARG A 55 -1.82 2.25 53.23
C ARG A 55 -3.06 3.12 52.99
N LYS A 56 -3.94 3.18 53.98
CA LYS A 56 -5.10 4.08 54.07
C LYS A 56 -4.67 5.53 54.26
N ARG A 57 -5.32 6.50 53.58
CA ARG A 57 -5.76 7.78 54.19
C ARG A 57 -6.86 8.50 53.38
N ARG A 58 -7.66 9.27 54.14
CA ARG A 58 -9.02 9.80 53.91
C ARG A 58 -9.15 10.94 52.87
N LYS A 59 -10.39 11.07 52.35
CA LYS A 59 -11.06 12.15 51.58
C LYS A 59 -10.67 13.60 51.89
N LYS A 60 -10.64 14.45 50.83
CA LYS A 60 -11.33 15.76 50.78
C LYS A 60 -11.62 16.17 49.31
N ARG A 61 -12.83 16.71 49.08
CA ARG A 61 -13.37 17.37 47.85
C ARG A 61 -12.43 18.53 47.42
N GLU A 62 -12.35 19.03 46.18
CA GLU A 62 -13.42 19.57 45.32
C GLU A 62 -12.83 19.97 43.94
N THR A 63 -13.63 19.83 42.87
CA THR A 63 -13.69 20.63 41.61
C THR A 63 -12.42 20.97 40.80
N ASN A 64 -12.27 20.34 39.63
CA ASN A 64 -12.37 21.01 38.32
C ASN A 64 -12.19 19.98 37.19
N SER A 65 -13.30 19.59 36.56
CA SER A 65 -13.33 18.80 35.33
C SER A 65 -12.91 19.70 34.16
N VAL A 66 -11.63 19.63 33.78
CA VAL A 66 -11.21 20.01 32.43
C VAL A 66 -11.56 18.82 31.55
N GLU A 67 -12.60 18.97 30.75
CA GLU A 67 -13.03 17.97 29.78
C GLU A 67 -11.88 17.61 28.82
N GLU A 68 -11.62 16.32 28.77
CA GLU A 68 -10.68 15.62 27.91
C GLU A 68 -11.21 15.65 26.46
N LEU A 69 -10.98 16.76 25.77
CA LEU A 69 -11.53 17.04 24.43
C LEU A 69 -10.67 16.51 23.27
N VAL A 70 -9.68 15.66 23.51
CA VAL A 70 -8.79 15.16 22.46
C VAL A 70 -8.58 13.66 22.62
N VAL A 71 -9.35 12.85 21.87
CA VAL A 71 -9.06 11.47 21.38
C VAL A 71 -10.32 10.80 20.79
N VAL A 72 -11.54 11.22 21.18
CA VAL A 72 -12.80 10.53 20.80
C VAL A 72 -13.19 10.62 19.31
N LYS A 73 -12.74 11.65 18.57
CA LYS A 73 -13.11 11.81 17.15
C LYS A 73 -12.49 10.73 16.25
N ASN A 74 -11.22 10.38 16.45
CA ASN A 74 -10.50 9.45 15.58
C ASN A 74 -10.99 8.00 15.70
N ASP A 75 -11.33 7.53 16.90
CA ASP A 75 -11.81 6.15 17.08
C ASP A 75 -13.24 5.93 16.58
N LYS A 76 -14.12 6.93 16.73
CA LYS A 76 -15.45 6.90 16.10
C LYS A 76 -15.36 6.96 14.58
N GLU A 77 -14.40 7.70 14.05
CA GLU A 77 -14.19 7.85 12.60
C GLU A 77 -13.67 6.57 11.96
N LYS A 78 -12.69 5.89 12.58
CA LYS A 78 -12.18 4.58 12.14
C LYS A 78 -13.25 3.49 12.13
N ARG A 79 -14.10 3.42 13.16
CA ARG A 79 -15.22 2.46 13.20
C ARG A 79 -16.23 2.67 12.05
N ARG A 80 -16.37 3.90 11.56
CA ARG A 80 -17.29 4.25 10.46
C ARG A 80 -16.74 4.00 9.07
N THR A 81 -15.44 3.75 8.91
CA THR A 81 -14.82 3.42 7.61
C THR A 81 -14.45 1.96 7.50
N ARG A 82 -14.26 1.27 8.64
CA ARG A 82 -13.87 -0.12 8.66
C ARG A 82 -14.94 -1.05 8.08
N SER A 83 -14.49 -1.99 7.26
CA SER A 83 -15.29 -3.08 6.73
C SER A 83 -15.81 -3.99 7.84
N GLU A 84 -17.01 -4.51 7.63
CA GLU A 84 -17.66 -5.49 8.51
C GLU A 84 -17.45 -6.94 8.02
N LYS A 85 -16.67 -7.17 6.95
CA LYS A 85 -16.43 -8.50 6.41
C LYS A 85 -15.53 -9.37 7.29
N GLU A 86 -15.94 -10.63 7.43
CA GLU A 86 -15.15 -11.70 8.03
C GLU A 86 -14.10 -12.19 7.02
N TYR A 87 -12.83 -12.22 7.43
CA TYR A 87 -11.71 -12.48 6.52
C TYR A 87 -11.42 -13.99 6.36
N GLU A 88 -11.87 -14.83 7.31
CA GLU A 88 -11.58 -16.27 7.35
C GLU A 88 -12.24 -17.05 6.18
N GLU A 89 -13.43 -16.66 5.75
CA GLU A 89 -14.11 -17.33 4.61
C GLU A 89 -13.34 -17.12 3.29
N LEU A 90 -12.83 -15.91 3.03
CA LEU A 90 -12.08 -15.56 1.82
C LEU A 90 -10.70 -16.24 1.75
N HIS A 91 -10.07 -16.48 2.90
CA HIS A 91 -8.78 -17.17 2.98
C HIS A 91 -8.89 -18.66 2.60
N SER A 92 -10.07 -19.28 2.80
CA SER A 92 -10.31 -20.67 2.45
C SER A 92 -10.41 -20.90 0.93
N PHE A 93 -10.91 -19.92 0.18
CA PHE A 93 -11.00 -19.98 -1.30
C PHE A 93 -9.66 -19.78 -2.03
N HIS A 94 -8.67 -19.18 -1.36
CA HIS A 94 -7.33 -18.89 -1.91
C HIS A 94 -6.22 -19.78 -1.32
N GLN A 95 -6.55 -20.99 -0.84
CA GLN A 95 -5.61 -21.93 -0.20
C GLN A 95 -4.31 -22.24 -0.99
N THR A 96 -4.26 -21.94 -2.29
CA THR A 96 -3.10 -22.18 -3.17
C THR A 96 -2.20 -20.96 -3.37
N GLU A 97 -2.60 -19.76 -2.92
CA GLU A 97 -1.83 -18.54 -3.09
C GLU A 97 -1.21 -18.09 -1.77
N SER A 98 0.09 -17.75 -1.80
CA SER A 98 0.83 -17.25 -0.62
C SER A 98 0.22 -16.01 0.06
N HIS A 99 -0.73 -15.32 -0.60
CA HIS A 99 -1.33 -14.09 -0.11
C HIS A 99 -2.72 -13.81 -0.73
N VAL A 100 -3.68 -13.39 0.11
CA VAL A 100 -4.98 -12.85 -0.32
C VAL A 100 -4.81 -11.39 -0.82
N PRO A 101 -5.47 -10.99 -1.92
CA PRO A 101 -5.54 -9.60 -2.37
C PRO A 101 -6.11 -8.65 -1.31
N VAL A 102 -5.67 -7.40 -1.31
CA VAL A 102 -6.07 -6.41 -0.31
C VAL A 102 -7.53 -6.03 -0.52
N MET A 103 -8.37 -6.10 0.51
CA MET A 103 -9.80 -5.76 0.43
C MET A 103 -10.54 -6.55 -0.67
N LEU A 104 -10.17 -7.82 -0.87
CA LEU A 104 -10.77 -8.67 -1.92
C LEU A 104 -12.29 -8.72 -1.82
N GLY A 105 -12.81 -8.94 -0.62
CA GLY A 105 -14.25 -9.07 -0.39
C GLY A 105 -14.99 -7.77 -0.70
N GLU A 106 -14.44 -6.63 -0.31
CA GLU A 106 -15.02 -5.31 -0.56
C GLU A 106 -15.02 -5.00 -2.05
N VAL A 107 -13.94 -5.31 -2.78
CA VAL A 107 -13.89 -5.14 -4.23
C VAL A 107 -14.97 -5.98 -4.92
N VAL A 108 -15.14 -7.25 -4.53
CA VAL A 108 -16.20 -8.10 -5.10
C VAL A 108 -17.60 -7.52 -4.82
N ASP A 109 -17.86 -7.02 -3.60
CA ASP A 109 -19.14 -6.41 -3.25
C ASP A 109 -19.45 -5.13 -4.03
N VAL A 110 -18.42 -4.37 -4.40
CA VAL A 110 -18.60 -3.16 -5.20
C VAL A 110 -19.19 -3.46 -6.57
N PHE A 111 -18.92 -4.65 -7.11
CA PHE A 111 -19.35 -5.04 -8.45
C PHE A 111 -20.47 -6.08 -8.46
N SER A 112 -20.74 -6.76 -7.35
CA SER A 112 -21.68 -7.89 -7.28
C SER A 112 -23.13 -7.56 -7.64
N SER A 113 -23.55 -6.30 -7.49
CA SER A 113 -24.89 -5.84 -7.84
C SER A 113 -25.03 -5.45 -9.31
N LEU A 114 -23.92 -5.30 -10.04
CA LEU A 114 -23.89 -4.94 -11.45
C LEU A 114 -23.88 -6.19 -12.32
N THR A 115 -24.52 -6.12 -13.47
CA THR A 115 -24.28 -7.06 -14.58
C THR A 115 -23.04 -6.58 -15.33
N LEU A 116 -21.91 -7.24 -15.13
CA LEU A 116 -20.65 -6.84 -15.74
C LEU A 116 -20.41 -7.62 -17.04
N ARG A 117 -20.61 -6.99 -18.20
CA ARG A 117 -20.20 -7.57 -19.50
C ARG A 117 -18.76 -7.20 -19.88
N SER A 118 -18.26 -6.10 -19.32
CA SER A 118 -16.92 -5.59 -19.53
C SER A 118 -16.26 -5.14 -18.23
N PHE A 119 -15.01 -5.53 -18.02
CA PHE A 119 -14.25 -5.15 -16.83
C PHE A 119 -12.78 -4.85 -17.15
N ILE A 120 -12.25 -3.77 -16.56
CA ILE A 120 -10.84 -3.39 -16.71
C ILE A 120 -10.15 -3.36 -15.34
N ASP A 121 -9.12 -4.19 -15.17
CA ASP A 121 -8.17 -4.09 -14.07
C ASP A 121 -6.93 -3.30 -14.54
N CYS A 122 -6.81 -2.06 -14.06
CA CYS A 122 -5.71 -1.15 -14.43
C CYS A 122 -4.37 -1.51 -13.79
N THR A 123 -4.37 -2.43 -12.83
CA THR A 123 -3.26 -2.75 -11.93
C THR A 123 -3.24 -4.25 -11.68
N LEU A 124 -3.22 -4.99 -12.78
CA LEU A 124 -3.46 -6.43 -12.87
C LEU A 124 -2.69 -7.24 -11.82
N GLY A 125 -1.42 -6.90 -11.57
CA GLY A 125 -0.59 -7.62 -10.61
C GLY A 125 -0.51 -9.11 -10.95
N ALA A 126 -0.80 -9.96 -9.97
CA ALA A 126 -0.88 -11.42 -10.17
C ALA A 126 -2.30 -11.91 -10.53
N ALA A 127 -3.19 -11.00 -10.92
CA ALA A 127 -4.60 -11.24 -11.25
C ALA A 127 -5.48 -11.76 -10.08
N GLY A 128 -5.15 -11.43 -8.83
CA GLY A 128 -5.92 -11.88 -7.67
C GLY A 128 -7.35 -11.31 -7.63
N HIS A 129 -7.50 -9.99 -7.71
CA HIS A 129 -8.82 -9.34 -7.81
C HIS A 129 -9.55 -9.76 -9.08
N SER A 130 -8.85 -9.71 -10.21
CA SER A 130 -9.39 -10.09 -11.51
C SER A 130 -9.93 -11.52 -11.54
N SER A 131 -9.24 -12.47 -10.91
CA SER A 131 -9.73 -13.86 -10.81
C SER A 131 -11.04 -13.97 -10.03
N ALA A 132 -11.20 -13.18 -8.96
CA ALA A 132 -12.43 -13.18 -8.19
C ALA A 132 -13.59 -12.53 -8.96
N ILE A 133 -13.33 -11.43 -9.68
CA ILE A 133 -14.32 -10.78 -10.53
C ILE A 133 -14.77 -11.70 -11.67
N ILE A 134 -13.83 -12.33 -12.39
CA ILE A 134 -14.17 -13.26 -13.49
C ILE A 134 -15.00 -14.45 -12.98
N LYS A 135 -14.70 -14.98 -11.79
CA LYS A 135 -15.50 -16.05 -11.17
C LYS A 135 -16.88 -15.59 -10.73
N GLY A 136 -16.98 -14.37 -10.20
CA GLY A 136 -18.22 -13.77 -9.71
C GLY A 136 -19.19 -13.36 -10.81
N HIS A 137 -18.68 -13.13 -12.02
CA HIS A 137 -19.44 -12.63 -13.17
C HIS A 137 -19.31 -13.57 -14.38
N PRO A 138 -20.00 -14.72 -14.39
CA PRO A 138 -19.99 -15.64 -15.54
C PRO A 138 -20.57 -15.03 -16.83
N GLU A 139 -21.32 -13.93 -16.72
CA GLU A 139 -21.82 -13.13 -17.84
C GLU A 139 -20.76 -12.21 -18.49
N LEU A 140 -19.54 -12.14 -17.95
CA LEU A 140 -18.47 -11.27 -18.44
C LEU A 140 -18.03 -11.71 -19.85
N GLU A 141 -18.09 -10.78 -20.80
CA GLU A 141 -17.76 -11.03 -22.22
C GLU A 141 -16.36 -10.51 -22.58
N CYS A 142 -15.98 -9.35 -22.03
CA CYS A 142 -14.70 -8.70 -22.27
C CYS A 142 -13.99 -8.40 -20.94
N TYR A 143 -12.73 -8.76 -20.86
CA TYR A 143 -11.89 -8.45 -19.71
C TYR A 143 -10.55 -7.89 -20.17
N VAL A 144 -10.12 -6.77 -19.58
CA VAL A 144 -8.84 -6.13 -19.88
C VAL A 144 -8.00 -6.04 -18.62
N GLY A 145 -6.82 -6.62 -18.63
CA GLY A 145 -5.85 -6.50 -17.54
C GLY A 145 -4.62 -5.71 -18.00
N MET A 146 -4.25 -4.66 -17.28
CA MET A 146 -3.11 -3.81 -17.60
C MET A 146 -2.07 -3.86 -16.48
N ASP A 147 -0.80 -4.01 -16.83
CA ASP A 147 0.33 -3.83 -15.90
C ASP A 147 1.57 -3.32 -16.64
N VAL A 148 2.45 -2.65 -15.90
CA VAL A 148 3.75 -2.20 -16.39
C VAL A 148 4.91 -3.09 -15.95
N ASP A 149 4.64 -4.11 -15.13
CA ASP A 149 5.63 -5.08 -14.67
C ASP A 149 5.52 -6.41 -15.45
N PRO A 150 6.57 -6.81 -16.18
CA PRO A 150 6.53 -8.03 -17.00
C PRO A 150 6.43 -9.30 -16.15
N VAL A 151 6.91 -9.28 -14.90
CA VAL A 151 6.82 -10.43 -13.99
C VAL A 151 5.38 -10.62 -13.52
N ALA A 152 4.69 -9.53 -13.20
CA ALA A 152 3.28 -9.54 -12.83
C ALA A 152 2.43 -10.05 -13.99
N HIS A 153 2.64 -9.46 -15.18
CA HIS A 153 1.93 -9.84 -16.41
C HIS A 153 2.07 -11.31 -16.77
N ALA A 154 3.28 -11.89 -16.67
CA ALA A 154 3.49 -13.31 -16.94
C ALA A 154 2.74 -14.22 -15.96
N LYS A 155 2.72 -13.88 -14.66
CA LYS A 155 1.96 -14.62 -13.64
C LYS A 155 0.45 -14.51 -13.87
N ALA A 156 -0.03 -13.29 -14.08
CA ALA A 156 -1.43 -13.03 -14.37
C ALA A 156 -1.90 -13.80 -15.60
N ARG A 157 -1.10 -13.85 -16.68
CA ARG A 157 -1.42 -14.63 -17.87
C ARG A 157 -1.60 -16.11 -17.56
N ALA A 158 -0.63 -16.72 -16.87
CA ALA A 158 -0.75 -18.13 -16.49
C ALA A 158 -2.00 -18.39 -15.62
N HIS A 159 -2.32 -17.49 -14.69
CA HIS A 159 -3.50 -17.62 -13.83
C HIS A 159 -4.82 -17.47 -14.60
N ILE A 160 -4.94 -16.44 -15.43
CA ILE A 160 -6.14 -16.19 -16.24
C ILE A 160 -6.35 -17.32 -17.25
N ASP A 161 -5.30 -17.78 -17.92
CA ASP A 161 -5.40 -18.91 -18.85
C ASP A 161 -5.91 -20.15 -18.10
N ALA A 162 -5.29 -20.52 -16.98
CA ALA A 162 -5.75 -21.67 -16.18
C ALA A 162 -7.23 -21.53 -15.73
N LEU A 163 -7.64 -20.32 -15.33
CA LEU A 163 -9.01 -20.03 -14.92
C LEU A 163 -10.01 -20.24 -16.06
N LEU A 164 -9.73 -19.68 -17.24
CA LEU A 164 -10.59 -19.77 -18.41
C LEU A 164 -10.72 -21.20 -18.93
N HIS A 165 -9.63 -21.98 -18.88
CA HIS A 165 -9.68 -23.40 -19.20
C HIS A 165 -10.58 -24.17 -18.23
N SER A 166 -10.52 -23.87 -16.93
CA SER A 166 -11.31 -24.57 -15.90
C SER A 166 -12.80 -24.22 -15.91
N THR A 167 -13.14 -23.01 -16.36
CA THR A 167 -14.52 -22.49 -16.33
C THR A 167 -15.24 -22.66 -17.67
N HIS A 168 -14.55 -23.13 -18.71
CA HIS A 168 -15.06 -23.18 -20.10
C HIS A 168 -15.67 -21.85 -20.56
N SER A 169 -15.12 -20.74 -20.08
CA SER A 169 -15.65 -19.42 -20.33
C SER A 169 -15.34 -18.95 -21.75
N SER A 170 -16.31 -18.32 -22.41
CA SER A 170 -16.13 -17.63 -23.69
C SER A 170 -15.57 -16.21 -23.54
N LEU A 171 -15.14 -15.82 -22.32
CA LEU A 171 -14.55 -14.53 -22.03
C LEU A 171 -13.39 -14.24 -22.99
N LYS A 172 -13.31 -13.00 -23.47
CA LYS A 172 -12.18 -12.49 -24.26
C LYS A 172 -11.21 -11.73 -23.35
N PRO A 173 -10.09 -12.35 -22.90
CA PRO A 173 -9.10 -11.68 -22.08
C PRO A 173 -8.09 -10.87 -22.93
N HIS A 174 -7.93 -9.60 -22.59
CA HIS A 174 -6.92 -8.71 -23.16
C HIS A 174 -5.90 -8.33 -22.07
N LEU A 175 -4.79 -9.08 -21.99
CA LEU A 175 -3.73 -8.81 -21.03
C LEU A 175 -2.61 -7.99 -21.66
N LEU A 176 -2.51 -6.72 -21.28
CA LEU A 176 -1.68 -5.71 -21.94
C LEU A 176 -0.53 -5.23 -21.04
N PHE A 177 0.66 -5.18 -21.63
CA PHE A 177 1.86 -4.64 -20.97
C PHE A 177 1.93 -3.10 -21.18
N LYS A 178 0.92 -2.41 -20.69
CA LYS A 178 0.69 -0.96 -20.86
C LYS A 178 0.38 -0.31 -19.51
N ASN A 179 0.81 0.93 -19.34
CA ASN A 179 0.44 1.75 -18.19
C ASN A 179 -1.04 2.18 -18.30
N PHE A 180 -1.77 2.18 -17.20
CA PHE A 180 -3.19 2.55 -17.16
C PHE A 180 -3.49 3.98 -17.64
N LYS A 181 -2.50 4.88 -17.71
CA LYS A 181 -2.65 6.19 -18.35
C LYS A 181 -3.08 6.13 -19.82
N TYR A 182 -2.91 4.98 -20.46
CA TYR A 182 -3.31 4.71 -21.83
C TYR A 182 -4.69 4.03 -21.93
N ILE A 183 -5.50 4.04 -20.88
CA ILE A 183 -6.80 3.35 -20.86
C ILE A 183 -7.72 3.78 -22.02
N LYS A 184 -7.81 5.08 -22.36
CA LYS A 184 -8.64 5.53 -23.49
C LYS A 184 -8.22 4.92 -24.81
N SER A 185 -6.91 4.92 -25.11
CA SER A 185 -6.40 4.29 -26.34
C SER A 185 -6.61 2.79 -26.34
N VAL A 186 -6.47 2.13 -25.18
CA VAL A 186 -6.70 0.69 -25.07
C VAL A 186 -8.17 0.33 -25.32
N VAL A 187 -9.09 1.09 -24.73
CA VAL A 187 -10.54 0.90 -24.95
C VAL A 187 -10.88 1.11 -26.43
N GLY A 188 -10.34 2.16 -27.07
CA GLY A 188 -10.54 2.39 -28.50
C GLY A 188 -9.99 1.28 -29.40
N GLU A 189 -8.75 0.84 -29.15
CA GLU A 189 -8.11 -0.27 -29.90
C GLU A 189 -8.93 -1.57 -29.81
N ILE A 190 -9.45 -1.91 -28.63
CA ILE A 190 -10.25 -3.13 -28.44
C ILE A 190 -11.65 -2.98 -29.07
N ASP A 191 -12.22 -1.78 -29.04
CA ASP A 191 -13.54 -1.55 -29.65
C ASP A 191 -13.51 -1.65 -31.17
N ASP A 192 -12.45 -1.15 -31.82
CA ASP A 192 -12.26 -1.27 -33.26
C ASP A 192 -12.25 -2.74 -33.74
N ASP A 193 -11.71 -3.65 -32.92
CA ASP A 193 -11.59 -5.07 -33.26
C ASP A 193 -12.89 -5.88 -33.01
N TYR A 194 -13.74 -5.46 -32.06
CA TYR A 194 -14.83 -6.31 -31.56
C TYR A 194 -16.19 -5.62 -31.36
N ASN A 195 -16.26 -4.28 -31.42
CA ASN A 195 -17.46 -3.47 -31.15
C ASN A 195 -18.15 -3.84 -29.81
N LEU A 196 -17.34 -4.20 -28.81
CA LEU A 196 -17.81 -4.65 -27.49
C LEU A 196 -17.82 -3.54 -26.45
N LEU A 197 -17.05 -2.47 -26.66
CA LEU A 197 -16.85 -1.38 -25.69
C LEU A 197 -17.39 -0.03 -26.20
N SER A 198 -18.16 -0.03 -27.30
CA SER A 198 -18.67 1.19 -27.95
C SER A 198 -19.56 2.04 -27.04
N SER A 199 -20.22 1.41 -26.08
CA SER A 199 -21.03 2.09 -25.06
C SER A 199 -20.22 2.52 -23.83
N GLY A 200 -18.99 2.04 -23.68
CA GLY A 200 -18.14 2.16 -22.50
C GLY A 200 -17.91 0.82 -21.78
N VAL A 201 -17.38 0.91 -20.56
CA VAL A 201 -17.00 -0.20 -19.69
C VAL A 201 -17.91 -0.25 -18.45
N ASP A 202 -18.32 -1.43 -18.00
CA ASP A 202 -19.20 -1.59 -16.84
C ASP A 202 -18.46 -1.41 -15.51
N GLY A 203 -17.25 -1.94 -15.39
CA GLY A 203 -16.44 -1.85 -14.18
C GLY A 203 -14.96 -1.59 -14.44
N ILE A 204 -14.35 -0.71 -13.62
CA ILE A 204 -12.92 -0.44 -13.65
C ILE A 204 -12.36 -0.51 -12.22
N LEU A 205 -11.24 -1.21 -12.05
CA LEU A 205 -10.49 -1.29 -10.80
C LEU A 205 -9.09 -0.66 -10.94
N MET A 206 -8.67 0.09 -9.92
CA MET A 206 -7.29 0.54 -9.73
C MET A 206 -6.82 0.22 -8.30
N ASP A 207 -6.02 -0.83 -8.12
CA ASP A 207 -5.31 -1.19 -6.91
C ASP A 207 -3.89 -0.59 -6.92
N LEU A 208 -3.74 0.60 -6.34
CA LEU A 208 -2.53 1.42 -6.48
C LEU A 208 -1.33 0.87 -5.70
N GLY A 209 -0.14 1.33 -6.02
CA GLY A 209 1.07 1.02 -5.27
C GLY A 209 1.87 -0.14 -5.84
N MET A 210 2.49 -0.95 -4.96
CA MET A 210 3.50 -1.93 -5.35
C MET A 210 3.01 -3.35 -5.15
N SER A 211 3.36 -4.21 -6.11
CA SER A 211 3.06 -5.63 -6.02
C SER A 211 4.06 -6.35 -5.10
N SER A 212 3.68 -7.51 -4.54
CA SER A 212 4.61 -8.33 -3.73
C SER A 212 5.82 -8.79 -4.54
N MET A 213 5.65 -9.01 -5.85
CA MET A 213 6.74 -9.38 -6.77
C MET A 213 7.82 -8.30 -6.84
N GLN A 214 7.44 -7.04 -6.70
CA GLN A 214 8.35 -5.89 -6.67
C GLN A 214 9.04 -5.75 -5.32
N VAL A 215 8.29 -5.85 -4.22
CA VAL A 215 8.82 -5.65 -2.86
C VAL A 215 9.69 -6.82 -2.40
N ASN A 216 9.29 -8.05 -2.73
CA ASN A 216 9.99 -9.27 -2.29
C ASN A 216 11.22 -9.61 -3.14
N ASN A 217 11.43 -8.91 -4.27
CA ASN A 217 12.64 -9.05 -5.08
C ASN A 217 13.61 -7.91 -4.78
N PRO A 218 14.70 -8.14 -4.02
CA PRO A 218 15.64 -7.07 -3.66
C PRO A 218 16.27 -6.39 -4.89
N GLN A 219 16.40 -7.10 -6.03
CA GLN A 219 16.95 -6.54 -7.26
C GLN A 219 16.10 -5.42 -7.88
N ARG A 220 14.84 -5.27 -7.44
CA ARG A 220 13.95 -4.19 -7.87
C ARG A 220 14.11 -2.91 -7.04
N GLY A 221 14.76 -3.00 -5.87
CA GLY A 221 15.10 -1.82 -5.06
C GLY A 221 13.94 -1.17 -4.30
N PHE A 222 12.77 -1.80 -4.21
CA PHE A 222 11.61 -1.25 -3.49
C PHE A 222 11.64 -1.52 -1.97
N SER A 223 12.37 -2.54 -1.53
CA SER A 223 12.41 -2.91 -0.11
C SER A 223 13.25 -1.93 0.71
N VAL A 224 12.68 -1.42 1.80
CA VAL A 224 13.42 -0.63 2.80
C VAL A 224 14.41 -1.49 3.58
N LEU A 225 14.12 -2.78 3.73
CA LEU A 225 14.88 -3.68 4.61
C LEU A 225 15.93 -4.48 3.85
N ALA A 226 15.56 -5.02 2.68
CA ALA A 226 16.46 -5.83 1.87
C ALA A 226 17.37 -4.93 1.01
N ASN A 227 18.67 -5.25 1.00
CA ASN A 227 19.62 -4.51 0.18
C ASN A 227 19.51 -4.90 -1.30
N GLY A 228 19.65 -3.91 -2.18
CA GLY A 228 19.58 -4.06 -3.63
C GLY A 228 19.98 -2.77 -4.35
N PRO A 229 19.89 -2.72 -5.69
CA PRO A 229 20.17 -1.52 -6.46
C PRO A 229 19.12 -0.43 -6.20
N LEU A 230 19.51 0.84 -6.32
CA LEU A 230 18.60 1.99 -6.32
C LEU A 230 17.85 2.09 -7.66
N ASP A 231 16.96 1.14 -7.94
CA ASP A 231 16.18 1.08 -9.18
C ASP A 231 14.79 1.70 -9.01
N MET A 232 13.88 1.01 -8.30
CA MET A 232 12.50 1.44 -8.01
C MET A 232 11.59 1.68 -9.22
N ARG A 233 11.99 1.29 -10.43
CA ARG A 233 11.10 1.34 -11.61
C ARG A 233 10.07 0.20 -11.55
N MET A 234 8.80 0.54 -11.70
CA MET A 234 7.72 -0.42 -11.87
C MET A 234 7.79 -1.06 -13.27
N ASP A 235 8.04 -0.24 -14.31
CA ASP A 235 8.44 -0.70 -15.65
C ASP A 235 9.97 -0.77 -15.77
N PRO A 236 10.58 -1.97 -15.85
CA PRO A 236 12.03 -2.09 -16.00
C PRO A 236 12.59 -1.43 -17.28
N ARG A 237 11.74 -1.07 -18.26
CA ARG A 237 12.12 -0.37 -19.50
C ARG A 237 12.14 1.16 -19.34
N ALA A 238 11.58 1.72 -18.27
CA ALA A 238 11.61 3.17 -18.03
C ALA A 238 13.06 3.67 -17.85
N SER A 239 13.34 4.92 -18.23
CA SER A 239 14.73 5.42 -18.27
C SER A 239 15.28 5.86 -16.92
N VAL A 240 14.46 6.43 -16.05
CA VAL A 240 14.89 7.04 -14.78
C VAL A 240 14.86 6.01 -13.65
N LYS A 241 15.95 5.89 -12.90
CA LYS A 241 16.04 5.10 -11.66
C LYS A 241 16.11 6.00 -10.43
N ALA A 242 15.85 5.44 -9.25
CA ALA A 242 16.06 6.13 -7.98
C ALA A 242 17.53 6.61 -7.82
N LYS A 243 18.49 5.83 -8.33
CA LYS A 243 19.91 6.21 -8.40
C LYS A 243 20.12 7.54 -9.12
N ASP A 244 19.40 7.76 -10.22
CA ASP A 244 19.60 8.93 -11.07
C ASP A 244 19.08 10.19 -10.37
N ILE A 245 17.92 10.09 -9.73
CA ILE A 245 17.36 11.14 -8.89
C ILE A 245 18.35 11.49 -7.77
N LEU A 246 18.83 10.48 -7.03
CA LEU A 246 19.66 10.71 -5.87
C LEU A 246 21.05 11.23 -6.21
N ASN A 247 21.61 10.92 -7.37
CA ASN A 247 22.99 11.32 -7.71
C ASN A 247 23.11 12.49 -8.69
N TYR A 248 22.11 12.71 -9.56
CA TYR A 248 22.26 13.63 -10.70
C TYR A 248 21.20 14.72 -10.78
N TRP A 249 20.02 14.55 -10.18
CA TRP A 249 18.99 15.59 -10.22
C TRP A 249 19.39 16.81 -9.38
N PRO A 250 18.92 18.02 -9.73
CA PRO A 250 19.14 19.22 -8.93
C PRO A 250 18.82 19.02 -7.45
N ASP A 251 19.65 19.61 -6.58
CA ASP A 251 19.53 19.41 -5.13
C ASP A 251 18.15 19.83 -4.63
N ASP A 252 17.62 20.95 -5.12
CA ASP A 252 16.30 21.49 -4.82
C ASP A 252 15.17 20.54 -5.25
N GLU A 253 15.29 19.90 -6.42
CA GLU A 253 14.35 18.86 -6.84
C GLU A 253 14.37 17.63 -5.93
N VAL A 254 15.55 17.18 -5.47
CA VAL A 254 15.62 16.11 -4.46
C VAL A 254 14.93 16.55 -3.17
N GLY A 255 15.17 17.78 -2.71
CA GLY A 255 14.50 18.35 -1.55
C GLY A 255 12.99 18.41 -1.71
N ARG A 256 12.50 18.81 -2.90
CA ARG A 256 11.08 18.87 -3.26
C ARG A 256 10.44 17.50 -3.19
N ILE A 257 11.04 16.47 -3.80
CA ILE A 257 10.55 15.08 -3.78
C ILE A 257 10.40 14.58 -2.34
N LEU A 258 11.44 14.75 -1.51
CA LEU A 258 11.40 14.31 -0.11
C LEU A 258 10.30 15.01 0.69
N ARG A 259 10.11 16.31 0.46
CA ARG A 259 9.10 17.13 1.13
C ARG A 259 7.69 16.76 0.68
N GLU A 260 7.44 16.75 -0.61
CA GLU A 260 6.10 16.67 -1.20
C GLU A 260 5.61 15.24 -1.33
N TYR A 261 6.44 14.34 -1.88
CA TYR A 261 6.06 12.94 -2.09
C TYR A 261 6.32 12.06 -0.86
N GLY A 262 7.28 12.44 -0.03
CA GLY A 262 7.57 11.77 1.23
C GLY A 262 6.78 12.30 2.44
N GLU A 263 6.20 13.50 2.34
CA GLU A 263 5.66 14.25 3.50
C GLU A 263 6.69 14.27 4.67
N GLU A 264 8.00 14.34 4.36
CA GLU A 264 9.07 14.21 5.35
C GLU A 264 9.49 15.56 5.94
N SER A 265 9.26 15.74 7.23
CA SER A 265 9.60 16.96 7.99
C SER A 265 11.08 17.35 7.93
N ASN A 266 11.99 16.37 7.97
CA ASN A 266 13.44 16.58 8.01
C ASN A 266 14.07 16.60 6.60
N TRP A 267 13.26 16.84 5.55
CA TRP A 267 13.69 16.79 4.15
C TRP A 267 14.94 17.63 3.87
N ARG A 268 15.07 18.85 4.44
CA ARG A 268 16.25 19.73 4.25
C ARG A 268 17.55 19.07 4.71
N TRP A 269 17.46 18.39 5.84
CA TRP A 269 18.62 17.75 6.45
C TRP A 269 19.01 16.50 5.65
N LEU A 270 18.03 15.69 5.24
CA LEU A 270 18.23 14.52 4.38
C LEU A 270 18.80 14.91 3.02
N GLN A 271 18.23 15.94 2.37
CA GLN A 271 18.74 16.52 1.13
C GLN A 271 20.23 16.89 1.29
N LYS A 272 20.59 17.64 2.34
CA LYS A 272 21.99 18.00 2.61
C LYS A 272 22.90 16.77 2.74
N LYS A 273 22.44 15.70 3.39
CA LYS A 273 23.22 14.45 3.48
C LYS A 273 23.37 13.74 2.16
N ILE A 274 22.32 13.69 1.34
CA ILE A 274 22.39 13.10 -0.01
C ILE A 274 23.40 13.88 -0.84
N VAL A 275 23.37 15.21 -0.80
CA VAL A 275 24.35 16.07 -1.50
C VAL A 275 25.78 15.83 -1.00
N GLN A 276 25.97 15.69 0.31
CA GLN A 276 27.29 15.33 0.87
C GLN A 276 27.75 13.95 0.39
N ALA A 277 26.85 12.97 0.29
CA ALA A 277 27.18 11.64 -0.24
C ALA A 277 27.57 11.70 -1.74
N ARG A 278 26.94 12.56 -2.55
CA ARG A 278 27.35 12.80 -3.96
C ARG A 278 28.82 13.20 -4.08
N GLN A 279 29.28 14.08 -3.20
CA GLN A 279 30.68 14.55 -3.17
C GLN A 279 31.67 13.43 -2.81
N GLN A 280 31.18 12.33 -2.24
CA GLN A 280 31.98 11.17 -1.81
C GLN A 280 31.80 9.95 -2.71
N GLY A 281 31.28 10.15 -3.93
CA GLY A 281 31.10 9.09 -4.92
C GLY A 281 29.65 8.66 -5.13
N GLY A 282 28.68 9.24 -4.42
CA GLY A 282 27.25 8.99 -4.60
C GLY A 282 26.72 7.75 -3.89
N LEU A 283 25.40 7.53 -4.02
CA LEU A 283 24.69 6.37 -3.47
C LEU A 283 24.44 5.34 -4.57
N HIS A 284 24.76 4.07 -4.31
CA HIS A 284 24.69 2.99 -5.30
C HIS A 284 23.73 1.86 -4.91
N SER A 285 23.37 1.75 -3.63
CA SER A 285 22.50 0.70 -3.11
C SER A 285 21.43 1.21 -2.15
N THR A 286 20.32 0.47 -2.02
CA THR A 286 19.28 0.76 -1.02
C THR A 286 19.82 0.66 0.41
N GLY A 287 20.83 -0.19 0.64
CA GLY A 287 21.57 -0.29 1.90
C GLY A 287 22.32 0.98 2.25
N GLU A 288 23.05 1.58 1.30
CA GLU A 288 23.73 2.86 1.52
C GLU A 288 22.74 3.99 1.81
N LEU A 289 21.63 4.05 1.08
CA LEU A 289 20.57 5.02 1.33
C LEU A 289 19.97 4.83 2.73
N ARG A 290 19.69 3.58 3.12
CA ARG A 290 19.21 3.22 4.46
C ARG A 290 20.19 3.70 5.53
N ASP A 291 21.48 3.42 5.36
CA ASP A 291 22.51 3.77 6.34
C ASP A 291 22.66 5.29 6.48
N LEU A 292 22.55 6.03 5.37
CA LEU A 292 22.47 7.48 5.36
C LEU A 292 21.26 8.00 6.15
N ILE A 293 20.07 7.43 5.94
CA ILE A 293 18.83 7.81 6.65
C ILE A 293 18.90 7.43 8.13
N GLN A 294 19.51 6.30 8.46
CA GLN A 294 19.69 5.91 9.84
C GLN A 294 20.66 6.88 10.54
N GLY A 295 21.80 7.16 9.90
CA GLY A 295 22.73 8.25 10.26
C GLY A 295 22.03 9.59 10.42
N ALA A 296 20.95 9.80 9.66
CA ALA A 296 20.17 11.03 9.66
C ALA A 296 19.28 11.29 10.85
N THR A 297 18.87 10.20 11.48
CA THR A 297 17.78 10.20 12.44
C THR A 297 18.27 9.86 13.85
N HIS A 298 19.58 9.60 14.00
CA HIS A 298 20.29 9.51 15.28
C HIS A 298 20.26 10.86 16.02
N GLY A 299 19.12 11.15 16.68
CA GLY A 299 18.89 12.38 17.46
C GLY A 299 17.43 12.84 17.52
N THR A 300 16.56 12.36 16.62
CA THR A 300 15.13 12.70 16.61
C THR A 300 14.31 11.83 17.57
N LYS A 301 13.28 12.40 18.21
CA LYS A 301 12.36 11.69 19.12
C LYS A 301 11.71 10.49 18.40
N GLY A 302 12.05 9.25 18.79
CA GLY A 302 11.41 8.05 18.23
C GLY A 302 12.24 6.75 18.20
N GLY A 303 13.54 6.81 18.50
CA GLY A 303 14.40 5.61 18.59
C GLY A 303 14.43 4.76 17.31
N ARG A 304 14.57 3.43 17.45
CA ARG A 304 14.65 2.47 16.32
C ARG A 304 13.41 2.50 15.40
N GLN A 305 12.24 2.92 15.89
CA GLN A 305 11.02 3.08 15.08
C GLN A 305 11.04 4.36 14.22
N GLY A 306 11.81 5.37 14.61
CA GLY A 306 11.84 6.68 13.94
C GLY A 306 12.47 6.60 12.56
N TRP A 307 13.66 6.00 12.47
CA TRP A 307 14.39 5.90 11.20
C TRP A 307 13.65 5.06 10.16
N ILE A 308 12.97 3.99 10.57
CA ILE A 308 12.19 3.13 9.66
C ILE A 308 11.07 3.97 9.01
N LYS A 309 10.35 4.79 9.79
CA LYS A 309 9.30 5.67 9.26
C LYS A 309 9.88 6.67 8.26
N THR A 310 11.02 7.29 8.57
CA THR A 310 11.71 8.20 7.64
C THR A 310 12.14 7.44 6.38
N ALA A 311 12.70 6.24 6.50
CA ALA A 311 13.08 5.43 5.35
C ALA A 311 11.88 5.05 4.49
N THR A 312 10.76 4.64 5.08
CA THR A 312 9.51 4.38 4.34
C THR A 312 9.06 5.61 3.55
N ARG A 313 9.11 6.81 4.15
CA ARG A 313 8.76 8.07 3.45
C ARG A 313 9.72 8.41 2.32
N VAL A 314 11.03 8.26 2.54
CA VAL A 314 12.04 8.51 1.50
C VAL A 314 11.90 7.54 0.34
N PHE A 315 11.71 6.25 0.62
CA PHE A 315 11.49 5.23 -0.42
C PHE A 315 10.18 5.48 -1.16
N GLN A 316 9.10 5.84 -0.47
CA GLN A 316 7.83 6.27 -1.08
C GLN A 316 8.06 7.48 -2.00
N ALA A 317 8.79 8.50 -1.54
CA ALA A 317 9.04 9.70 -2.32
C ALA A 317 9.78 9.40 -3.63
N LEU A 318 10.85 8.59 -3.54
CA LEU A 318 11.62 8.17 -4.70
C LEU A 318 10.79 7.30 -5.65
N ARG A 319 10.01 6.35 -5.11
CA ARG A 319 9.10 5.50 -5.89
C ARG A 319 8.13 6.35 -6.72
N ILE A 320 7.45 7.28 -6.05
CA ILE A 320 6.51 8.22 -6.67
C ILE A 320 7.19 9.03 -7.77
N ALA A 321 8.38 9.56 -7.52
CA ALA A 321 9.11 10.38 -8.49
C ALA A 321 9.61 9.56 -9.69
N VAL A 322 10.14 8.35 -9.47
CA VAL A 322 10.64 7.45 -10.52
C VAL A 322 9.52 7.04 -11.48
N ASN A 323 8.32 6.80 -10.95
CA ASN A 323 7.21 6.24 -11.72
C ASN A 323 6.15 7.29 -12.11
N ASP A 324 6.38 8.57 -11.80
CA ASP A 324 5.42 9.68 -12.03
C ASP A 324 3.99 9.35 -11.53
N GLU A 325 3.90 8.72 -10.36
CA GLU A 325 2.69 8.00 -9.93
C GLU A 325 1.50 8.94 -9.74
N LEU A 326 1.70 10.08 -9.07
CA LEU A 326 0.60 10.99 -8.70
C LEU A 326 0.03 11.74 -9.91
N ASN A 327 0.89 12.20 -10.82
CA ASN A 327 0.46 12.88 -12.05
C ASN A 327 -0.23 11.89 -13.01
N THR A 328 0.29 10.66 -13.08
CA THR A 328 -0.35 9.57 -13.83
C THR A 328 -1.72 9.25 -13.23
N LEU A 329 -1.83 9.15 -11.91
CA LEU A 329 -3.09 8.87 -11.22
C LEU A 329 -4.18 9.91 -11.52
N GLU A 330 -3.91 11.20 -11.32
CA GLU A 330 -4.93 12.25 -11.51
C GLU A 330 -5.51 12.22 -12.95
N LYS A 331 -4.65 12.16 -13.96
CA LYS A 331 -5.07 12.10 -15.38
C LYS A 331 -5.84 10.81 -15.68
N SER A 332 -5.42 9.70 -15.09
CA SER A 332 -6.02 8.39 -15.36
C SER A 332 -7.39 8.26 -14.71
N LEU A 333 -7.63 8.86 -13.54
CA LEU A 333 -8.95 8.85 -12.90
C LEU A 333 -10.03 9.49 -13.78
N HIS A 334 -9.72 10.64 -14.39
CA HIS A 334 -10.61 11.27 -15.39
C HIS A 334 -10.82 10.36 -16.59
N ALA A 335 -9.74 9.80 -17.13
CA ALA A 335 -9.81 8.90 -18.28
C ALA A 335 -10.65 7.64 -18.01
N CYS A 336 -10.45 6.99 -16.87
CA CYS A 336 -11.23 5.83 -16.44
C CYS A 336 -12.71 6.18 -16.31
N PHE A 337 -13.04 7.29 -15.65
CA PHE A 337 -14.44 7.70 -15.48
C PHE A 337 -15.14 7.98 -16.83
N GLU A 338 -14.44 8.63 -17.77
CA GLU A 338 -14.98 8.86 -19.11
C GLU A 338 -15.27 7.56 -19.86
N CYS A 339 -14.44 6.52 -19.69
CA CYS A 339 -14.62 5.22 -20.32
C CYS A 339 -15.82 4.42 -19.77
N LEU A 340 -16.40 4.79 -18.63
CA LEU A 340 -17.53 4.02 -18.06
C LEU A 340 -18.82 4.21 -18.86
N VAL A 341 -19.68 3.18 -18.88
CA VAL A 341 -21.10 3.32 -19.22
C VAL A 341 -21.84 4.09 -18.12
N PRO A 342 -23.00 4.71 -18.39
CA PRO A 342 -23.95 5.07 -17.34
C PRO A 342 -24.31 3.85 -16.47
N GLY A 343 -24.24 3.99 -15.15
CA GLY A 343 -24.36 2.92 -14.16
C GLY A 343 -23.05 2.17 -13.87
N GLY A 344 -22.01 2.39 -14.66
CA GLY A 344 -20.71 1.75 -14.47
C GLY A 344 -19.93 2.32 -13.28
N ARG A 345 -19.04 1.51 -12.70
CA ARG A 345 -18.30 1.85 -11.46
C ARG A 345 -16.80 1.88 -11.65
N LEU A 346 -16.16 2.89 -11.07
CA LEU A 346 -14.72 2.96 -10.85
C LEU A 346 -14.41 2.78 -9.37
N ALA A 347 -13.69 1.70 -9.05
CA ALA A 347 -13.17 1.38 -7.72
C ALA A 347 -11.66 1.64 -7.66
N VAL A 348 -11.20 2.34 -6.61
CA VAL A 348 -9.79 2.69 -6.42
C VAL A 348 -9.35 2.35 -5.00
N ILE A 349 -8.31 1.52 -4.86
CA ILE A 349 -7.63 1.25 -3.60
C ILE A 349 -6.35 2.08 -3.57
N SER A 350 -6.18 2.88 -2.52
CA SER A 350 -4.98 3.69 -2.28
C SER A 350 -4.29 3.26 -0.99
N PHE A 351 -2.95 3.38 -0.92
CA PHE A 351 -2.16 2.91 0.22
C PHE A 351 -1.46 4.02 0.99
N HIS A 352 -1.52 5.26 0.49
CA HIS A 352 -1.03 6.42 1.24
C HIS A 352 -1.89 7.67 1.06
N SER A 353 -1.64 8.65 1.92
CA SER A 353 -2.36 9.93 2.00
C SER A 353 -2.41 10.69 0.68
N LEU A 354 -1.29 10.73 -0.07
CA LEU A 354 -1.20 11.47 -1.33
C LEU A 354 -2.14 10.90 -2.41
N GLU A 355 -2.13 9.58 -2.65
CA GLU A 355 -3.06 8.90 -3.56
C GLU A 355 -4.52 9.14 -3.13
N ASP A 356 -4.88 8.82 -1.88
CA ASP A 356 -6.24 8.96 -1.38
C ASP A 356 -6.78 10.40 -1.51
N ARG A 357 -5.91 11.39 -1.29
CA ARG A 357 -6.26 12.80 -1.46
C ARG A 357 -6.57 13.13 -2.92
N ILE A 358 -5.73 12.67 -3.85
CA ILE A 358 -5.94 12.85 -5.30
C ILE A 358 -7.24 12.16 -5.74
N VAL A 359 -7.46 10.90 -5.34
CA VAL A 359 -8.70 10.17 -5.68
C VAL A 359 -9.93 10.92 -5.18
N LYS A 360 -9.93 11.33 -3.90
CA LYS A 360 -11.03 12.09 -3.31
C LYS A 360 -11.30 13.39 -4.07
N GLN A 361 -10.25 14.19 -4.30
CA GLN A 361 -10.39 15.49 -4.96
C GLN A 361 -10.85 15.35 -6.41
N THR A 362 -10.29 14.39 -7.14
CA THR A 362 -10.65 14.13 -8.53
C THR A 362 -12.10 13.65 -8.64
N PHE A 363 -12.55 12.76 -7.76
CA PHE A 363 -13.95 12.33 -7.74
C PHE A 363 -14.91 13.50 -7.47
N LEU A 364 -14.56 14.42 -6.56
CA LEU A 364 -15.36 15.63 -6.31
C LEU A 364 -15.43 16.51 -7.56
N LYS A 365 -14.28 16.82 -8.19
CA LYS A 365 -14.23 17.58 -9.45
C LYS A 365 -15.06 16.94 -10.56
N ILE A 366 -15.00 15.61 -10.71
CA ILE A 366 -15.75 14.86 -11.72
C ILE A 366 -17.27 15.05 -11.54
N ILE A 367 -17.77 14.95 -10.31
CA ILE A 367 -19.21 15.05 -10.06
C ILE A 367 -19.71 16.51 -10.10
N GLU A 368 -18.86 17.49 -9.77
CA GLU A 368 -19.17 18.92 -9.82
C GLU A 368 -19.27 19.45 -11.26
N GLY A 369 -18.53 18.83 -12.20
CA GLY A 369 -18.49 19.24 -13.61
C GLY A 369 -17.45 20.33 -13.88
N ASN A 370 -16.95 20.41 -15.11
CA ASN A 370 -16.05 21.48 -15.55
C ASN A 370 -16.86 22.76 -15.85
N GLU A 371 -17.29 23.49 -14.82
CA GLU A 371 -17.49 24.94 -14.95
C GLU A 371 -16.33 25.66 -14.26
N GLY A 372 -15.78 26.64 -14.96
CA GLY A 372 -14.43 27.16 -14.78
C GLY A 372 -14.10 27.77 -13.43
N ASP A 373 -12.80 28.00 -13.26
CA ASP A 373 -12.11 28.78 -12.23
C ASP A 373 -12.99 29.92 -11.69
N GLY A 374 -13.74 29.60 -10.63
CA GLY A 374 -14.62 30.50 -9.92
C GLY A 374 -14.34 30.30 -8.44
N ASP A 375 -14.05 31.41 -7.76
CA ASP A 375 -13.64 31.46 -6.37
C ASP A 375 -14.40 30.45 -5.48
N VAL A 376 -13.63 29.73 -4.66
CA VAL A 376 -14.15 28.82 -3.64
C VAL A 376 -15.03 29.63 -2.68
N VAL A 377 -16.33 29.63 -2.93
CA VAL A 377 -17.30 29.83 -1.87
C VAL A 377 -17.51 28.45 -1.27
N GLU A 378 -16.99 28.22 -0.06
CA GLU A 378 -17.57 27.23 0.85
C GLU A 378 -18.99 27.70 1.19
N GLU A 379 -19.90 27.71 0.21
CA GLU A 379 -21.31 27.68 0.53
C GLU A 379 -21.52 26.31 1.16
N GLU A 380 -22.06 26.30 2.39
CA GLU A 380 -22.58 25.08 3.00
C GLU A 380 -23.50 24.44 1.96
N ALA A 381 -22.97 23.47 1.21
CA ALA A 381 -23.71 22.64 0.28
C ALA A 381 -24.92 22.18 1.08
N GLY A 382 -26.07 22.76 0.71
CA GLY A 382 -27.21 22.83 1.60
C GLY A 382 -27.43 21.49 2.26
N LYS A 383 -27.71 21.51 3.57
CA LYS A 383 -28.26 20.38 4.32
C LYS A 383 -29.61 19.97 3.69
N ARG A 384 -29.61 19.52 2.43
CA ARG A 384 -30.63 18.64 1.89
C ARG A 384 -30.42 17.36 2.68
N ASP A 385 -31.35 17.12 3.59
CA ASP A 385 -31.39 15.95 4.43
C ASP A 385 -31.56 14.71 3.54
N LEU A 386 -30.45 14.22 3.00
CA LEU A 386 -30.31 13.02 2.15
C LEU A 386 -30.78 11.74 2.87
N ARG A 387 -31.17 11.84 4.15
CA ARG A 387 -31.88 10.79 4.90
C ARG A 387 -33.19 10.36 4.23
N LYS A 388 -33.76 11.14 3.31
CA LYS A 388 -35.01 10.79 2.60
C LYS A 388 -34.85 9.92 1.34
N MET A 389 -33.63 9.64 0.87
CA MET A 389 -33.38 8.55 -0.09
C MET A 389 -33.17 7.20 0.59
N ARG A 390 -33.32 7.14 1.92
CA ARG A 390 -33.39 5.88 2.66
C ARG A 390 -34.85 5.44 2.69
N ASN A 391 -35.29 4.73 1.65
CA ASN A 391 -36.38 3.74 1.68
C ASN A 391 -36.53 3.03 0.31
N ASP A 392 -35.41 2.51 -0.20
CA ASP A 392 -35.34 1.30 -1.04
C ASP A 392 -33.87 0.88 -1.03
N VAL A 393 -33.35 0.56 0.17
CA VAL A 393 -32.03 -0.06 0.26
C VAL A 393 -32.19 -1.47 -0.28
N ASN A 394 -31.69 -1.69 -1.49
CA ASN A 394 -31.39 -3.03 -1.97
C ASN A 394 -30.53 -3.69 -0.87
N GLU A 395 -31.04 -4.73 -0.22
CA GLU A 395 -30.34 -5.46 0.86
C GLU A 395 -28.93 -5.93 0.42
N LYS A 396 -28.66 -5.91 -0.89
CA LYS A 396 -27.42 -6.31 -1.54
C LYS A 396 -26.24 -5.32 -1.43
N GLU A 397 -26.44 -4.05 -1.06
CA GLU A 397 -25.36 -3.03 -1.08
C GLU A 397 -25.09 -2.37 0.28
N THR A 398 -24.98 -3.18 1.33
CA THR A 398 -24.79 -2.72 2.72
C THR A 398 -23.50 -1.93 2.96
N TRP A 399 -22.51 -2.04 2.07
CA TRP A 399 -21.25 -1.31 2.13
C TRP A 399 -21.39 0.20 1.83
N ILE A 400 -22.49 0.62 1.17
CA ILE A 400 -22.76 2.03 0.88
C ILE A 400 -23.32 2.73 2.12
N ARG A 401 -22.46 3.51 2.80
CA ARG A 401 -22.84 4.24 4.02
C ARG A 401 -23.29 5.67 3.77
N GLN A 402 -22.58 6.38 2.90
CA GLN A 402 -22.82 7.80 2.61
C GLN A 402 -22.38 8.11 1.18
N MET A 403 -23.28 8.73 0.43
CA MET A 403 -23.04 9.11 -0.97
C MET A 403 -22.90 10.62 -1.13
N VAL A 404 -22.25 11.03 -2.21
CA VAL A 404 -22.26 12.42 -2.71
C VAL A 404 -22.58 12.37 -4.20
N GLN A 405 -23.73 12.91 -4.58
CA GLN A 405 -24.17 12.94 -5.97
C GLN A 405 -23.93 14.33 -6.56
N GLY A 406 -23.41 14.35 -7.79
CA GLY A 406 -23.34 15.55 -8.61
C GLY A 406 -23.95 15.31 -10.00
N GLN A 407 -23.56 16.12 -10.98
CA GLN A 407 -24.16 16.12 -12.31
C GLN A 407 -23.74 14.90 -13.15
N SER A 408 -22.46 14.54 -13.10
CA SER A 408 -21.88 13.47 -13.93
C SER A 408 -21.92 12.10 -13.26
N GLY A 409 -21.93 12.04 -11.92
CA GLY A 409 -21.79 10.78 -11.19
C GLY A 409 -22.14 10.86 -9.70
N ILE A 410 -22.03 9.71 -9.03
CA ILE A 410 -22.28 9.52 -7.59
C ILE A 410 -21.02 8.93 -6.95
N ILE A 411 -20.45 9.62 -5.98
CA ILE A 411 -19.45 9.05 -5.09
C ILE A 411 -20.18 8.15 -4.09
N LEU A 412 -20.02 6.83 -4.20
CA LEU A 412 -20.69 5.85 -3.34
C LEU A 412 -20.03 5.75 -1.95
N THR A 413 -18.77 6.15 -1.85
CA THR A 413 -17.97 6.13 -0.61
C THR A 413 -17.51 7.55 -0.22
N LYS A 414 -18.41 8.39 0.33
CA LYS A 414 -18.04 9.73 0.83
C LYS A 414 -16.83 9.67 1.78
N ARG A 415 -16.82 8.64 2.63
CA ARG A 415 -15.68 8.22 3.42
C ARG A 415 -15.13 6.93 2.81
N PRO A 416 -13.80 6.75 2.73
CA PRO A 416 -13.24 5.53 2.15
C PRO A 416 -13.60 4.33 3.04
N ILE A 417 -13.71 3.16 2.43
CA ILE A 417 -13.76 1.89 3.16
C ILE A 417 -12.32 1.53 3.53
N THR A 418 -12.10 1.03 4.74
CA THR A 418 -10.79 0.55 5.23
C THR A 418 -10.90 -0.91 5.66
N PRO A 419 -9.81 -1.68 5.60
CA PRO A 419 -9.82 -3.10 5.98
C PRO A 419 -10.32 -3.36 7.39
N SER A 420 -10.81 -4.58 7.60
CA SER A 420 -11.18 -5.07 8.93
C SER A 420 -9.94 -5.22 9.82
N GLU A 421 -10.17 -5.24 11.14
CA GLU A 421 -9.09 -5.41 12.13
C GLU A 421 -8.39 -6.77 12.01
N GLU A 422 -9.17 -7.77 11.59
CA GLU A 422 -8.70 -9.11 11.29
C GLU A 422 -7.84 -9.17 10.03
N GLU A 423 -8.28 -8.52 8.94
CA GLU A 423 -7.48 -8.42 7.71
C GLU A 423 -6.16 -7.69 7.98
N GLU A 424 -6.16 -6.61 8.77
CA GLU A 424 -4.93 -5.91 9.17
C GLU A 424 -3.95 -6.81 9.93
N ARG A 425 -4.47 -7.74 10.74
CA ARG A 425 -3.66 -8.70 11.49
C ARG A 425 -3.01 -9.73 10.57
N LEU A 426 -3.75 -10.22 9.58
CA LEU A 426 -3.35 -11.33 8.70
C LEU A 426 -2.59 -10.84 7.45
N ASN A 427 -2.92 -9.67 6.92
CA ASN A 427 -2.29 -9.06 5.76
C ASN A 427 -1.82 -7.63 6.08
N ARG A 428 -0.62 -7.49 6.66
CA ARG A 428 -0.07 -6.17 7.06
C ARG A 428 -0.01 -5.11 5.95
N ARG A 429 -0.08 -5.51 4.67
CA ARG A 429 -0.07 -4.61 3.51
C ARG A 429 -1.37 -3.81 3.38
N CYS A 430 -2.48 -4.32 3.90
CA CYS A 430 -3.76 -3.63 3.84
C CYS A 430 -3.85 -2.47 4.85
N ARG A 431 -2.95 -2.36 5.83
CA ARG A 431 -3.10 -1.44 6.99
C ARG A 431 -3.38 0.02 6.62
N SER A 432 -2.87 0.48 5.47
CA SER A 432 -3.09 1.85 4.98
C SER A 432 -4.06 1.93 3.80
N ALA A 433 -4.65 0.80 3.41
CA ALA A 433 -5.55 0.68 2.27
C ALA A 433 -6.84 1.44 2.50
N LYS A 434 -7.28 2.12 1.45
CA LYS A 434 -8.51 2.90 1.41
C LYS A 434 -9.17 2.70 0.06
N LEU A 435 -10.35 2.09 0.08
CA LEU A 435 -11.18 1.90 -1.10
C LEU A 435 -12.14 3.08 -1.27
N ARG A 436 -12.15 3.66 -2.47
CA ARG A 436 -13.14 4.65 -2.90
C ARG A 436 -13.84 4.20 -4.18
N VAL A 437 -15.12 4.52 -4.29
CA VAL A 437 -15.95 4.14 -5.44
C VAL A 437 -16.76 5.34 -5.94
N ILE A 438 -16.77 5.50 -7.25
CA ILE A 438 -17.64 6.44 -7.98
C ILE A 438 -18.41 5.68 -9.06
N GLU A 439 -19.68 6.03 -9.23
CA GLU A 439 -20.57 5.50 -10.27
C GLU A 439 -20.93 6.61 -11.25
N LYS A 440 -20.95 6.31 -12.55
CA LYS A 440 -21.31 7.27 -13.60
C LYS A 440 -22.83 7.32 -13.76
N ILE A 441 -23.43 8.51 -13.85
CA ILE A 441 -24.88 8.65 -14.12
C ILE A 441 -25.14 8.92 -15.60
N ARG A 442 -24.26 9.71 -16.24
CA ARG A 442 -24.41 10.17 -17.63
C ARG A 442 -23.10 10.03 -18.38
#